data_AF-A0A7V9RTA2-F1
#
_entry.id   AF-A0A7V9RTA2-F1
#
_cell.length_a   1.000
_cell.length_b   1.000
_cell.length_c   1.000
_cell.angle_alpha   90.00
_cell.angle_beta   90.00
_cell.angle_gamma   90.00
#
_symmetry.space_group_name_H-M   'P 1'
#
loop_
_entity.id
_entity.type
_entity.pdbx_description
1 polymer ?
#
loop_
_entity_poly.entity_id
_entity_poly.type
_entity_poly.pdbx_seq_one_letter_code
_entity_poly.pdbx_strand_id
1 'polypeptide(L)'
;MSLPELKYCPGTLAEGFKTYSPECIRNLFYGKMVSHVLPFTSPHESEDVVELFMENIKHISISGVQQKLSLVQENKLLRLTNANEQGTHILKPIPSLLRKANQMPANEHLTMQIAKQVYCINTADNAMIFFKDGTPAYITKRFDVKPDGSRLGKEDFATLAGKSKHNSDENYKYNFSYEELGLLIQKYVPVWKVEIENYFSLVVFNFLFSNGDAHLKNFALIEDPHGDYIFSPAYDLINSRIHVDDSDFAFDKGLFTDDFKSENFKKSNHPCKEDFIELGKRIGLKENRTEKLIQPFLEKQPRVEILLSRSFLNDAGKRAYQFIYNTKRNFLIA
;
A
#
# COMPACT_ATOMS: atom_id res chain seq x y z
N MET A 1 -20.51 17.67 3.26
CA MET A 1 -20.70 17.54 1.80
C MET A 1 -21.95 16.69 1.54
N SER A 2 -22.46 16.59 0.32
CA SER A 2 -23.46 15.58 -0.02
C SER A 2 -22.76 14.24 -0.32
N LEU A 3 -23.47 13.12 -0.14
CA LEU A 3 -22.94 11.81 -0.52
C LEU A 3 -22.63 11.77 -2.03
N PRO A 4 -21.48 11.24 -2.46
CA PRO A 4 -21.13 11.20 -3.87
C PRO A 4 -22.01 10.22 -4.64
N GLU A 5 -22.45 10.60 -5.84
CA GLU A 5 -23.11 9.67 -6.75
C GLU A 5 -22.08 8.71 -7.36
N LEU A 6 -22.18 7.43 -7.01
CA LEU A 6 -21.23 6.41 -7.45
C LEU A 6 -21.57 5.87 -8.84
N LYS A 7 -20.62 5.98 -9.77
CA LYS A 7 -20.66 5.34 -11.10
C LYS A 7 -19.86 4.02 -11.15
N TYR A 8 -18.91 3.88 -10.23
CA TYR A 8 -17.99 2.74 -10.14
C TYR A 8 -18.01 2.18 -8.72
N CYS A 9 -17.78 0.87 -8.60
CA CYS A 9 -17.64 0.20 -7.31
C CYS A 9 -16.50 0.87 -6.52
N PRO A 10 -16.75 1.36 -5.28
CA PRO A 10 -15.72 2.00 -4.47
C PRO A 10 -14.64 1.01 -3.96
N GLY A 11 -14.87 -0.30 -4.07
CA GLY A 11 -13.86 -1.34 -3.82
C GLY A 11 -12.99 -1.69 -5.02
N THR A 12 -13.60 -2.12 -6.13
CA THR A 12 -12.87 -2.69 -7.28
C THR A 12 -12.75 -1.77 -8.49
N LEU A 13 -13.32 -0.57 -8.47
CA LEU A 13 -13.43 0.33 -9.63
C LEU A 13 -14.18 -0.30 -10.83
N ALA A 14 -14.96 -1.37 -10.60
CA ALA A 14 -15.83 -1.96 -11.60
C ALA A 14 -16.99 -1.02 -11.95
N GLU A 15 -17.35 -0.95 -13.23
CA GLU A 15 -18.41 -0.08 -13.75
C GLU A 15 -19.81 -0.62 -13.44
N GLY A 16 -20.79 0.28 -13.35
CA GLY A 16 -22.21 -0.09 -13.18
C GLY A 16 -22.64 -0.34 -11.74
N PHE A 17 -21.76 -0.10 -10.76
CA PHE A 17 -22.06 -0.30 -9.34
C PHE A 17 -22.25 1.04 -8.62
N LYS A 18 -23.41 1.18 -7.96
CA LYS A 18 -23.72 2.30 -7.05
C LYS A 18 -23.32 2.04 -5.59
N THR A 19 -22.66 0.90 -5.33
CA THR A 19 -22.15 0.48 -4.03
C THR A 19 -21.04 -0.56 -4.23
N TYR A 20 -20.61 -1.27 -3.19
CA TYR A 20 -19.63 -2.33 -3.30
C TYR A 20 -20.12 -3.47 -4.21
N SER A 21 -19.23 -3.94 -5.10
CA SER A 21 -19.46 -5.11 -5.93
C SER A 21 -19.48 -6.39 -5.08
N PRO A 22 -20.10 -7.49 -5.57
CA PRO A 22 -20.08 -8.78 -4.85
C PRO A 22 -18.67 -9.28 -4.52
N GLU A 23 -17.69 -9.01 -5.39
CA GLU A 23 -16.29 -9.34 -5.13
C GLU A 23 -15.72 -8.53 -3.96
N CYS A 24 -15.96 -7.22 -3.93
CA CYS A 24 -15.55 -6.38 -2.80
C CYS A 24 -16.19 -6.86 -1.49
N ILE A 25 -17.50 -7.12 -1.50
CA ILE A 25 -18.24 -7.60 -0.32
C ILE A 25 -17.66 -8.91 0.21
N ARG A 26 -17.35 -9.86 -0.67
CA ARG A 26 -16.79 -11.15 -0.30
C ARG A 26 -15.40 -11.02 0.33
N ASN A 27 -14.52 -10.26 -0.30
CA ASN A 27 -13.11 -10.20 0.09
C ASN A 27 -12.90 -9.28 1.31
N LEU A 28 -13.42 -8.05 1.24
CA LEU A 28 -13.25 -7.02 2.26
C LEU A 28 -14.16 -7.27 3.47
N PHE A 29 -15.44 -7.59 3.25
CA PHE A 29 -16.46 -7.59 4.30
C PHE A 29 -17.04 -8.97 4.66
N TYR A 30 -16.27 -10.04 4.45
CA TYR A 30 -16.66 -11.42 4.79
C TYR A 30 -18.02 -11.85 4.20
N GLY A 31 -18.35 -11.34 3.01
CA GLY A 31 -19.62 -11.64 2.33
C GLY A 31 -20.84 -10.93 2.92
N LYS A 32 -20.67 -10.03 3.90
CA LYS A 32 -21.77 -9.27 4.50
C LYS A 32 -21.95 -7.94 3.77
N MET A 33 -23.20 -7.60 3.48
CA MET A 33 -23.58 -6.37 2.75
C MET A 33 -23.38 -5.12 3.62
N VAL A 34 -22.13 -4.71 3.79
CA VAL A 34 -21.72 -3.49 4.49
C VAL A 34 -21.95 -2.28 3.59
N SER A 35 -22.42 -1.18 4.17
CA SER A 35 -22.59 0.08 3.47
C SER A 35 -21.23 0.72 3.14
N HIS A 36 -21.14 1.36 1.98
CA HIS A 36 -20.01 2.21 1.60
C HIS A 36 -20.01 3.58 2.31
N VAL A 37 -21.03 3.82 3.14
CA VAL A 37 -21.18 5.01 3.98
C VAL A 37 -21.15 4.58 5.45
N LEU A 38 -20.24 5.17 6.23
CA LEU A 38 -20.09 4.96 7.67
C LEU A 38 -21.27 5.60 8.44
N PRO A 39 -21.66 5.02 9.59
CA PRO A 39 -22.77 5.53 10.38
C PRO A 39 -22.43 6.80 11.18
N PHE A 40 -21.15 7.22 11.20
CA PHE A 40 -20.64 8.40 11.90
C PHE A 40 -20.03 9.41 10.94
N THR A 41 -19.84 10.64 11.43
CA THR A 41 -19.28 11.76 10.66
C THR A 41 -17.76 11.81 10.75
N SER A 42 -17.15 12.69 9.96
CA SER A 42 -15.70 12.83 9.92
C SER A 42 -15.14 13.46 11.22
N PRO A 43 -13.88 13.17 11.58
CA PRO A 43 -13.26 13.61 12.85
C PRO A 43 -13.14 15.13 13.05
N HIS A 44 -13.61 15.95 12.12
CA HIS A 44 -13.48 17.41 12.18
C HIS A 44 -14.79 18.13 12.52
N GLU A 45 -15.89 17.40 12.78
CA GLU A 45 -17.21 18.01 12.93
C GLU A 45 -17.61 18.38 14.38
N SER A 46 -17.16 17.66 15.41
CA SER A 46 -17.53 17.95 16.80
C SER A 46 -16.49 17.46 17.81
N GLU A 47 -16.43 18.11 18.98
CA GLU A 47 -15.50 17.77 20.06
C GLU A 47 -15.68 16.33 20.55
N ASP A 48 -16.92 15.86 20.72
CA ASP A 48 -17.22 14.47 21.14
C ASP A 48 -16.68 13.43 20.13
N VAL A 49 -16.80 13.73 18.83
CA VAL A 49 -16.27 12.86 17.77
C VAL A 49 -14.75 12.90 17.75
N VAL A 50 -14.14 14.06 17.99
CA VAL A 50 -12.68 14.18 18.12
C VAL A 50 -12.18 13.33 19.28
N GLU A 51 -12.83 13.38 20.45
CA GLU A 51 -12.43 12.61 21.63
C GLU A 51 -12.52 11.10 21.36
N LEU A 52 -13.63 10.63 20.80
CA LEU A 52 -13.80 9.23 20.40
C LEU A 52 -12.71 8.75 19.43
N PHE A 53 -12.32 9.58 18.47
CA PHE A 53 -11.27 9.26 17.52
C PHE A 53 -9.88 9.27 18.18
N MET A 54 -9.62 10.23 19.09
CA MET A 54 -8.37 10.28 19.85
C MET A 54 -8.20 9.06 20.74
N GLU A 55 -9.27 8.58 21.39
CA GLU A 55 -9.25 7.32 22.12
C GLU A 55 -8.95 6.14 21.20
N ASN A 56 -9.62 6.07 20.04
CA ASN A 56 -9.40 4.98 19.09
C ASN A 56 -7.95 4.94 18.54
N ILE A 57 -7.35 6.11 18.30
CA ILE A 57 -5.95 6.23 17.85
C ILE A 57 -4.99 5.65 18.89
N LYS A 58 -5.26 5.82 20.20
CA LYS A 58 -4.42 5.23 21.27
C LYS A 58 -4.39 3.70 21.24
N HIS A 59 -5.41 3.06 20.68
CA HIS A 59 -5.49 1.60 20.58
C HIS A 59 -4.66 1.02 19.42
N ILE A 60 -4.11 1.86 18.55
CA ILE A 60 -3.26 1.44 17.43
C ILE A 60 -1.81 1.73 17.78
N SER A 61 -0.90 0.77 17.54
CA SER A 61 0.54 1.03 17.61
C SER A 61 0.92 2.02 16.49
N ILE A 62 1.12 3.29 16.84
CA ILE A 62 1.35 4.38 15.89
C ILE A 62 2.79 4.34 15.40
N SER A 63 2.99 3.76 14.23
CA SER A 63 4.07 4.21 13.35
C SER A 63 3.49 4.76 12.06
N GLY A 64 3.79 6.03 11.79
CA GLY A 64 3.34 6.75 10.60
C GLY A 64 2.89 8.17 10.95
N VAL A 65 2.94 9.07 9.96
CA VAL A 65 2.50 10.47 10.08
C VAL A 65 0.98 10.59 9.91
N GLN A 66 0.35 9.60 9.24
CA GLN A 66 -1.09 9.57 8.98
C GLN A 66 -1.87 8.93 10.14
N GLN A 67 -2.95 9.59 10.56
CA GLN A 67 -3.90 9.03 11.52
C GLN A 67 -4.54 7.75 10.98
N LYS A 68 -4.53 6.70 11.79
CA LYS A 68 -5.16 5.41 11.51
C LYS A 68 -6.20 5.16 12.59
N LEU A 69 -7.35 4.63 12.19
CA LEU A 69 -8.45 4.26 13.09
C LEU A 69 -8.73 2.77 12.94
N SER A 70 -9.07 2.14 14.05
CA SER A 70 -9.36 0.72 14.15
C SER A 70 -10.87 0.52 14.16
N LEU A 71 -11.37 -0.27 13.20
CA LEU A 71 -12.78 -0.60 13.08
C LEU A 71 -13.00 -2.10 13.33
N VAL A 72 -14.16 -2.41 13.91
CA VAL A 72 -14.71 -3.77 13.96
C VAL A 72 -15.94 -3.86 13.08
N GLN A 73 -16.07 -4.97 12.37
CA GLN A 73 -17.26 -5.29 11.59
C GLN A 73 -18.19 -6.17 12.43
N GLU A 74 -19.40 -5.67 12.71
CA GLU A 74 -20.49 -6.41 13.34
C GLU A 74 -21.57 -6.67 12.31
N ASN A 75 -21.56 -7.88 11.75
CA ASN A 75 -22.45 -8.27 10.66
C ASN A 75 -22.33 -7.31 9.45
N LYS A 76 -23.27 -6.36 9.31
CA LYS A 76 -23.32 -5.37 8.20
C LYS A 76 -22.87 -3.97 8.63
N LEU A 77 -22.51 -3.76 9.89
CA LEU A 77 -22.12 -2.47 10.45
C LEU A 77 -20.60 -2.42 10.66
N LEU A 78 -20.01 -1.26 10.37
CA LEU A 78 -18.67 -0.91 10.81
C LEU A 78 -18.78 0.12 11.93
N ARG A 79 -18.07 -0.13 13.04
CA ARG A 79 -17.95 0.80 14.15
C ARG A 79 -16.50 0.90 14.62
N LEU A 80 -16.18 1.98 15.32
CA LEU A 80 -14.90 2.10 16.01
C LEU A 80 -14.77 1.00 17.07
N THR A 81 -13.56 0.47 17.23
CA THR A 81 -13.26 -0.49 18.29
C THR A 81 -13.30 0.18 19.65
N ASN A 82 -13.87 -0.53 20.63
CA ASN A 82 -13.77 -0.17 22.04
C ASN A 82 -12.40 -0.58 22.61
N ALA A 83 -12.11 -0.16 23.85
CA ALA A 83 -10.93 -0.63 24.57
C ALA A 83 -10.90 -2.17 24.66
N ASN A 84 -9.72 -2.75 24.40
CA ASN A 84 -9.48 -4.19 24.37
C ASN A 84 -10.18 -4.98 23.25
N GLU A 85 -10.90 -4.33 22.34
CA GLU A 85 -11.44 -5.01 21.17
C GLU A 85 -10.41 -5.15 20.05
N GLN A 86 -10.47 -6.30 19.38
CA GLN A 86 -9.65 -6.57 18.22
C GLN A 86 -10.27 -5.94 16.96
N GLY A 87 -9.61 -4.92 16.41
CA GLY A 87 -9.98 -4.37 15.10
C GLY A 87 -9.81 -5.38 13.98
N THR A 88 -10.74 -5.37 13.03
CA THR A 88 -10.75 -6.20 11.81
C THR A 88 -10.39 -5.39 10.57
N HIS A 89 -10.52 -4.06 10.64
CA HIS A 89 -10.24 -3.14 9.55
C HIS A 89 -9.48 -1.92 10.06
N ILE A 90 -8.72 -1.30 9.15
CA ILE A 90 -8.06 -0.02 9.38
C ILE A 90 -8.72 1.01 8.49
N LEU A 91 -9.18 2.11 9.10
CA LEU A 91 -9.72 3.27 8.41
C LEU A 91 -8.68 4.39 8.42
N LYS A 92 -8.43 4.97 7.25
CA LYS A 92 -7.50 6.08 7.03
C LYS A 92 -8.28 7.29 6.52
N PRO A 93 -8.61 8.26 7.38
CA PRO A 93 -9.22 9.50 6.95
C PRO A 93 -8.23 10.36 6.14
N ILE A 94 -8.74 11.45 5.58
CA ILE A 94 -7.92 12.53 5.04
C ILE A 94 -7.05 13.07 6.19
N PRO A 95 -5.71 13.08 6.09
CA PRO A 95 -4.88 13.69 7.10
C PRO A 95 -4.84 15.22 6.93
N SER A 96 -4.47 15.90 7.99
CA SER A 96 -4.58 17.34 8.12
C SER A 96 -3.45 18.15 7.48
N LEU A 97 -2.27 17.56 7.23
CA LEU A 97 -1.02 18.32 7.02
C LEU A 97 -0.28 18.06 5.69
N LEU A 98 -0.96 17.60 4.64
CA LEU A 98 -0.32 17.29 3.35
C LEU A 98 -0.92 18.06 2.16
N ARG A 99 -0.08 18.36 1.15
CA ARG A 99 -0.53 18.95 -0.12
C ARG A 99 -1.51 17.98 -0.80
N LYS A 100 -2.65 18.51 -1.26
CA LYS A 100 -3.74 17.71 -1.84
C LYS A 100 -4.18 16.55 -0.93
N ALA A 101 -4.16 16.73 0.39
CA ALA A 101 -4.44 15.65 1.34
C ALA A 101 -5.80 14.97 1.09
N ASN A 102 -6.80 15.74 0.64
CA ASN A 102 -8.12 15.25 0.28
C ASN A 102 -8.14 14.23 -0.88
N GLN A 103 -7.04 14.10 -1.63
CA GLN A 103 -6.88 13.12 -2.71
C GLN A 103 -6.19 11.83 -2.25
N MET A 104 -5.61 11.77 -1.05
CA MET A 104 -4.83 10.60 -0.62
C MET A 104 -5.63 9.31 -0.49
N PRO A 105 -6.85 9.29 0.09
CA PRO A 105 -7.64 8.07 0.12
C PRO A 105 -7.84 7.47 -1.29
N ALA A 106 -8.15 8.32 -2.26
CA ALA A 106 -8.35 7.90 -3.65
C ALA A 106 -7.03 7.50 -4.34
N ASN A 107 -5.92 8.14 -4.01
CA ASN A 107 -4.59 7.80 -4.53
C ASN A 107 -4.14 6.42 -4.03
N GLU A 108 -4.24 6.16 -2.72
CA GLU A 108 -3.90 4.87 -2.12
C GLU A 108 -4.82 3.77 -2.67
N HIS A 109 -6.14 4.01 -2.71
CA HIS A 109 -7.10 3.09 -3.31
C HIS A 109 -6.74 2.72 -4.75
N LEU A 110 -6.52 3.72 -5.61
CA LEU A 110 -6.18 3.48 -7.01
C LEU A 110 -4.89 2.68 -7.15
N THR A 111 -3.85 3.05 -6.41
CA THR A 111 -2.53 2.40 -6.50
C THR A 111 -2.62 0.95 -6.06
N MET A 112 -3.33 0.66 -4.96
CA MET A 112 -3.61 -0.69 -4.49
C MET A 112 -4.44 -1.51 -5.50
N GLN A 113 -5.45 -0.90 -6.14
CA GLN A 113 -6.25 -1.58 -7.17
C GLN A 113 -5.42 -1.88 -8.42
N ILE A 114 -4.51 -0.98 -8.84
CA ILE A 114 -3.61 -1.23 -9.96
C ILE A 114 -2.65 -2.38 -9.63
N ALA A 115 -2.04 -2.37 -8.43
CA ALA A 115 -1.16 -3.44 -7.96
C ALA A 115 -1.85 -4.82 -8.06
N LYS A 116 -3.06 -4.93 -7.51
CA LYS A 116 -3.85 -6.16 -7.50
C LYS A 116 -4.33 -6.59 -8.88
N GLN A 117 -4.93 -5.68 -9.64
CA GLN A 117 -5.70 -6.04 -10.85
C GLN A 117 -4.88 -6.03 -12.14
N VAL A 118 -3.76 -5.32 -12.18
CA VAL A 118 -2.92 -5.18 -13.38
C VAL A 118 -1.63 -5.97 -13.24
N TYR A 119 -0.96 -5.86 -12.08
CA TYR A 119 0.35 -6.47 -11.84
C TYR A 119 0.27 -7.75 -11.00
N CYS A 120 -0.94 -8.20 -10.65
CA CYS A 120 -1.17 -9.42 -9.88
C CYS A 120 -0.42 -9.47 -8.54
N ILE A 121 -0.14 -8.33 -7.93
CA ILE A 121 0.50 -8.24 -6.63
C ILE A 121 -0.52 -8.68 -5.57
N ASN A 122 -0.10 -9.56 -4.66
CA ASN A 122 -0.90 -9.90 -3.50
C ASN A 122 -1.01 -8.68 -2.57
N THR A 123 -2.18 -8.07 -2.47
CA THR A 123 -2.41 -6.86 -1.66
C THR A 123 -3.45 -7.09 -0.59
N ALA A 124 -3.38 -6.33 0.50
CA ALA A 124 -4.48 -6.20 1.45
C ALA A 124 -5.78 -5.75 0.73
N ASP A 125 -6.91 -6.38 1.06
CA ASP A 125 -8.21 -6.00 0.52
C ASP A 125 -8.58 -4.60 1.01
N ASN A 126 -9.02 -3.75 0.08
CA ASN A 126 -9.21 -2.33 0.35
C ASN A 126 -10.37 -1.75 -0.46
N ALA A 127 -10.84 -0.58 -0.02
CA ALA A 127 -11.85 0.20 -0.71
C ALA A 127 -11.81 1.68 -0.33
N MET A 128 -12.47 2.50 -1.14
CA MET A 128 -13.02 3.78 -0.69
C MET A 128 -14.23 3.54 0.22
N ILE A 129 -14.35 4.37 1.24
CA ILE A 129 -15.52 4.46 2.12
C ILE A 129 -15.79 5.94 2.43
N PHE A 130 -17.03 6.29 2.73
CA PHE A 130 -17.43 7.67 2.95
C PHE A 130 -17.98 7.85 4.35
N PHE A 131 -17.62 8.93 5.02
CA PHE A 131 -18.31 9.37 6.23
C PHE A 131 -19.73 9.83 5.89
N LYS A 132 -20.59 9.96 6.91
CA LYS A 132 -21.99 10.37 6.73
C LYS A 132 -22.15 11.74 6.05
N ASP A 133 -21.17 12.62 6.20
CA ASP A 133 -21.05 13.93 5.56
C ASP A 133 -20.51 13.87 4.11
N GLY A 134 -20.31 12.68 3.54
CA GLY A 134 -19.75 12.47 2.21
C GLY A 134 -18.22 12.58 2.13
N THR A 135 -17.53 12.90 3.23
CA THR A 135 -16.07 12.99 3.25
C THR A 135 -15.45 11.62 2.96
N PRO A 136 -14.50 11.48 2.02
CA PRO A 136 -13.91 10.20 1.68
C PRO A 136 -12.86 9.76 2.70
N ALA A 137 -12.73 8.44 2.85
CA ALA A 137 -11.67 7.76 3.57
C ALA A 137 -11.27 6.48 2.82
N TYR A 138 -10.11 5.95 3.18
CA TYR A 138 -9.63 4.67 2.70
C TYR A 138 -9.83 3.63 3.80
N ILE A 139 -10.33 2.45 3.45
CA ILE A 139 -10.47 1.32 4.37
C ILE A 139 -9.72 0.12 3.83
N THR A 140 -9.02 -0.58 4.73
CA THR A 140 -8.35 -1.84 4.41
C THR A 140 -8.68 -2.91 5.44
N LYS A 141 -8.80 -4.15 4.99
CA LYS A 141 -8.95 -5.32 5.85
C LYS A 141 -7.61 -5.64 6.51
N ARG A 142 -7.63 -5.94 7.80
CA ARG A 142 -6.45 -6.51 8.46
C ARG A 142 -6.26 -7.95 7.99
N PHE A 143 -5.14 -8.18 7.30
CA PHE A 143 -4.74 -9.52 6.85
C PHE A 143 -4.10 -10.35 7.98
N ASP A 144 -3.71 -9.71 9.08
CA ASP A 144 -3.13 -10.33 10.29
C ASP A 144 -4.19 -10.73 11.33
N VAL A 145 -5.47 -10.65 10.98
CA VAL A 145 -6.60 -10.99 11.86
C VAL A 145 -7.51 -11.99 11.14
N LYS A 146 -7.73 -13.15 11.76
CA LYS A 146 -8.60 -14.22 11.24
C LYS A 146 -10.09 -13.89 11.46
N PRO A 147 -11.02 -14.55 10.74
CA PRO A 147 -12.46 -14.35 10.92
C PRO A 147 -12.98 -14.66 12.34
N ASP A 148 -12.28 -15.52 13.09
CA ASP A 148 -12.59 -15.83 14.50
C ASP A 148 -12.04 -14.79 15.49
N GLY A 149 -11.35 -13.77 15.00
CA GLY A 149 -10.73 -12.70 15.80
C GLY A 149 -9.31 -13.00 16.27
N SER A 150 -8.76 -14.19 16.02
CA SER A 150 -7.38 -14.51 16.39
C SER A 150 -6.38 -13.73 15.51
N ARG A 151 -5.20 -13.43 16.06
CA ARG A 151 -4.11 -12.80 15.29
C ARG A 151 -3.19 -13.85 14.67
N LEU A 152 -2.63 -13.51 13.52
CA LEU A 152 -1.47 -14.18 12.94
C LEU A 152 -0.20 -13.46 13.39
N GLY A 153 0.90 -14.19 13.56
CA GLY A 153 2.23 -13.60 13.72
C GLY A 153 2.53 -12.68 12.53
N LYS A 154 2.99 -11.46 12.80
CA LYS A 154 3.37 -10.48 11.78
C LYS A 154 4.58 -9.71 12.26
N GLU A 155 5.63 -9.69 11.44
CA GLU A 155 6.87 -8.98 11.75
C GLU A 155 7.23 -8.03 10.61
N ASP A 156 7.46 -6.75 10.94
CA ASP A 156 7.92 -5.77 9.96
C ASP A 156 9.44 -5.86 9.74
N PHE A 157 9.92 -5.38 8.59
CA PHE A 157 11.34 -5.51 8.26
C PHE A 157 12.25 -4.61 9.10
N ALA A 158 11.72 -3.62 9.83
CA ALA A 158 12.54 -2.87 10.77
C ALA A 158 12.91 -3.75 11.97
N THR A 159 11.95 -4.52 12.49
CA THR A 159 12.21 -5.55 13.52
C THR A 159 13.17 -6.62 13.02
N LEU A 160 12.95 -7.16 11.81
CA LEU A 160 13.83 -8.20 11.24
C LEU A 160 15.25 -7.70 10.96
N ALA A 161 15.41 -6.42 10.65
CA ALA A 161 16.71 -5.76 10.51
C ALA A 161 17.37 -5.43 11.87
N GLY A 162 16.68 -5.66 12.99
CA GLY A 162 17.14 -5.29 14.33
C GLY A 162 17.19 -3.77 14.56
N LYS A 163 16.41 -2.98 13.81
CA LYS A 163 16.41 -1.51 13.87
C LYS A 163 15.18 -0.98 14.60
N SER A 164 15.40 -0.02 15.49
CA SER A 164 14.37 0.64 16.28
C SER A 164 14.76 2.09 16.61
N LYS A 165 13.81 2.90 17.08
CA LYS A 165 14.11 4.25 17.59
C LYS A 165 15.10 4.28 18.75
N HIS A 166 15.23 3.17 19.50
CA HIS A 166 16.09 3.12 20.70
C HIS A 166 17.55 2.79 20.39
N ASN A 167 17.80 2.07 19.29
CA ASN A 167 19.14 1.57 18.94
C ASN A 167 19.65 2.07 17.59
N SER A 168 18.91 2.95 16.93
CA SER A 168 19.22 3.53 15.62
C SER A 168 18.80 4.99 15.56
N ASP A 169 19.27 5.71 14.55
CA ASP A 169 18.89 7.11 14.28
C ASP A 169 17.37 7.27 14.04
N GLU A 170 16.83 8.47 14.15
CA GLU A 170 15.39 8.77 13.95
C GLU A 170 14.89 8.31 12.57
N ASN A 171 15.77 8.32 11.57
CA ASN A 171 15.52 7.87 10.20
C ASN A 171 15.80 6.37 9.96
N TYR A 172 15.91 5.55 11.00
CA TYR A 172 16.26 4.12 10.90
C TYR A 172 15.43 3.33 9.91
N LYS A 173 14.16 3.72 9.70
CA LYS A 173 13.24 3.04 8.79
C LYS A 173 13.61 3.25 7.31
N TYR A 174 14.38 4.29 6.99
CA TYR A 174 14.85 4.66 5.64
C TYR A 174 16.31 4.23 5.37
N ASN A 175 17.14 4.10 6.42
CA ASN A 175 18.55 3.69 6.26
C ASN A 175 18.70 2.17 6.02
N PHE A 176 18.50 1.77 4.77
CA PHE A 176 18.65 0.43 4.25
C PHE A 176 18.81 0.44 2.72
N SER A 177 18.85 -0.72 2.07
CA SER A 177 18.73 -0.89 0.61
C SER A 177 17.70 -1.98 0.30
N TYR A 178 17.16 -1.99 -0.91
CA TYR A 178 16.28 -3.08 -1.35
C TYR A 178 17.05 -4.41 -1.48
N GLU A 179 18.33 -4.39 -1.85
CA GLU A 179 19.19 -5.57 -1.79
C GLU A 179 19.26 -6.17 -0.38
N GLU A 180 19.58 -5.37 0.64
CA GLU A 180 19.66 -5.84 2.03
C GLU A 180 18.32 -6.44 2.52
N LEU A 181 17.19 -5.87 2.10
CA LEU A 181 15.86 -6.40 2.43
C LEU A 181 15.59 -7.74 1.76
N GLY A 182 15.96 -7.89 0.48
CA GLY A 182 15.93 -9.18 -0.21
C GLY A 182 16.74 -10.25 0.51
N LEU A 183 17.92 -9.89 1.06
CA LEU A 183 18.74 -10.81 1.85
C LEU A 183 18.08 -11.19 3.19
N LEU A 184 17.32 -10.30 3.82
CA LEU A 184 16.52 -10.65 5.00
C LEU A 184 15.41 -11.65 4.68
N ILE A 185 14.79 -11.56 3.50
CA ILE A 185 13.82 -12.56 3.04
C ILE A 185 14.50 -13.92 2.92
N GLN A 186 15.68 -14.00 2.28
CA GLN A 186 16.44 -15.26 2.17
C GLN A 186 16.79 -15.86 3.54
N LYS A 187 17.05 -15.01 4.53
CA LYS A 187 17.45 -15.41 5.88
C LYS A 187 16.27 -15.94 6.71
N TYR A 188 15.10 -15.30 6.64
CA TYR A 188 14.00 -15.55 7.57
C TYR A 188 12.81 -16.31 6.98
N VAL A 189 12.70 -16.43 5.65
CA VAL A 189 11.58 -17.10 4.99
C VAL A 189 12.01 -18.50 4.51
N PRO A 190 11.42 -19.60 5.03
CA PRO A 190 11.78 -20.95 4.59
C PRO A 190 11.62 -21.18 3.08
N VAL A 191 10.56 -20.61 2.50
CA VAL A 191 10.22 -20.69 1.06
C VAL A 191 10.67 -19.45 0.27
N TRP A 192 11.77 -18.80 0.67
CA TRP A 192 12.20 -17.51 0.11
C TRP A 192 12.33 -17.48 -1.41
N LYS A 193 12.65 -18.61 -2.07
CA LYS A 193 12.81 -18.66 -3.54
C LYS A 193 11.52 -18.30 -4.28
N VAL A 194 10.37 -18.55 -3.67
CA VAL A 194 9.07 -18.16 -4.21
C VAL A 194 8.74 -16.72 -3.78
N GLU A 195 8.92 -16.42 -2.49
CA GLU A 195 8.56 -15.11 -1.94
C GLU A 195 9.45 -13.95 -2.45
N ILE A 196 10.68 -14.23 -2.86
CA ILE A 196 11.57 -13.22 -3.41
C ILE A 196 11.09 -12.71 -4.77
N GLU A 197 10.32 -13.50 -5.52
CA GLU A 197 9.67 -13.04 -6.74
C GLU A 197 8.57 -12.02 -6.44
N ASN A 198 7.74 -12.29 -5.42
CA ASN A 198 6.70 -11.36 -4.95
C ASN A 198 7.32 -10.03 -4.49
N TYR A 199 8.40 -10.13 -3.72
CA TYR A 199 9.16 -8.98 -3.27
C TYR A 199 9.74 -8.19 -4.44
N PHE A 200 10.42 -8.85 -5.39
CA PHE A 200 11.01 -8.20 -6.56
C PHE A 200 9.97 -7.41 -7.36
N SER A 201 8.83 -8.04 -7.69
CA SER A 201 7.74 -7.37 -8.40
C SER A 201 7.20 -6.16 -7.62
N LEU A 202 7.15 -6.23 -6.28
CA LEU A 202 6.74 -5.12 -5.44
C LEU A 202 7.75 -3.96 -5.45
N VAL A 203 9.06 -4.23 -5.47
CA VAL A 203 10.09 -3.17 -5.58
C VAL A 203 9.97 -2.45 -6.94
N VAL A 204 9.86 -3.20 -8.04
CA VAL A 204 9.66 -2.62 -9.37
C VAL A 204 8.35 -1.80 -9.42
N PHE A 205 7.29 -2.31 -8.80
CA PHE A 205 6.01 -1.60 -8.71
C PHE A 205 6.12 -0.27 -7.95
N ASN A 206 6.78 -0.27 -6.79
CA ASN A 206 6.96 0.95 -5.99
C ASN A 206 7.74 2.02 -6.77
N PHE A 207 8.77 1.64 -7.52
CA PHE A 207 9.46 2.56 -8.42
C PHE A 207 8.52 3.10 -9.51
N LEU A 208 7.84 2.21 -10.23
CA LEU A 208 7.01 2.55 -11.38
C LEU A 208 5.85 3.48 -11.00
N PHE A 209 5.27 3.30 -9.81
CA PHE A 209 4.17 4.11 -9.31
C PHE A 209 4.61 5.24 -8.36
N SER A 210 5.92 5.52 -8.26
CA SER A 210 6.48 6.60 -7.44
C SER A 210 6.08 6.53 -5.97
N ASN A 211 6.20 5.37 -5.37
CA ASN A 211 6.04 5.17 -3.93
C ASN A 211 7.36 5.39 -3.19
N GLY A 212 7.69 6.66 -2.95
CA GLY A 212 8.89 7.05 -2.18
C GLY A 212 8.76 6.89 -0.66
N ASP A 213 7.62 6.40 -0.14
CA ASP A 213 7.46 6.08 1.30
C ASP A 213 7.49 4.57 1.59
N ALA A 214 7.82 3.72 0.61
CA ALA A 214 7.98 2.27 0.77
C ALA A 214 9.22 1.88 1.61
N HIS A 215 9.22 2.23 2.90
CA HIS A 215 10.28 2.02 3.88
C HIS A 215 10.13 0.70 4.67
N LEU A 216 11.05 0.39 5.60
CA LEU A 216 11.11 -0.92 6.28
C LEU A 216 9.80 -1.37 6.93
N LYS A 217 8.99 -0.44 7.46
CA LYS A 217 7.70 -0.77 8.10
C LYS A 217 6.54 -1.05 7.13
N ASN A 218 6.73 -0.77 5.85
CA ASN A 218 5.76 -1.04 4.78
C ASN A 218 5.99 -2.40 4.10
N PHE A 219 6.97 -3.15 4.60
CA PHE A 219 7.19 -4.55 4.29
C PHE A 219 7.01 -5.36 5.57
N ALA A 220 6.41 -6.55 5.46
CA ALA A 220 6.28 -7.46 6.58
C ALA A 220 6.30 -8.92 6.13
N LEU A 221 6.63 -9.79 7.08
CA LEU A 221 6.33 -11.21 7.00
C LEU A 221 5.07 -11.49 7.80
N ILE A 222 4.32 -12.51 7.39
CA ILE A 222 3.14 -13.00 8.08
C ILE A 222 3.21 -14.52 8.24
N GLU A 223 2.76 -15.00 9.39
CA GLU A 223 2.55 -16.41 9.68
C GLU A 223 1.42 -16.98 8.81
N ASP A 224 1.70 -18.09 8.15
CA ASP A 224 0.71 -18.85 7.39
C ASP A 224 -0.09 -19.80 8.30
N PRO A 225 -1.12 -20.50 7.79
CA PRO A 225 -1.89 -21.46 8.61
C PRO A 225 -1.10 -22.64 9.18
N HIS A 226 0.13 -22.89 8.68
CA HIS A 226 1.02 -23.97 9.12
C HIS A 226 2.07 -23.50 10.14
N GLY A 227 2.14 -22.19 10.41
CA GLY A 227 3.08 -21.58 11.35
C GLY A 227 4.38 -21.10 10.71
N ASP A 228 4.53 -21.22 9.39
CA ASP A 228 5.69 -20.71 8.65
C ASP A 228 5.48 -19.24 8.29
N TYR A 229 6.58 -18.47 8.22
CA TYR A 229 6.51 -17.07 7.77
C TYR A 229 6.67 -16.96 6.26
N ILE A 230 5.76 -16.24 5.63
CA ILE A 230 5.78 -15.86 4.21
C ILE A 230 5.71 -14.34 4.05
N PHE A 231 5.93 -13.83 2.84
CA PHE A 231 5.82 -12.39 2.58
C PHE A 231 4.36 -11.95 2.69
N SER A 232 4.11 -10.88 3.45
CA SER A 232 2.73 -10.43 3.69
C SER A 232 2.10 -9.84 2.42
N PRO A 233 0.76 -9.81 2.32
CA PRO A 233 0.10 -8.98 1.32
C PRO A 233 0.62 -7.54 1.39
N ALA A 234 0.89 -6.92 0.24
CA ALA A 234 1.32 -5.53 0.16
C ALA A 234 0.24 -4.58 0.69
N TYR A 235 0.66 -3.51 1.36
CA TYR A 235 -0.19 -2.48 1.96
C TYR A 235 0.49 -1.12 1.87
N ASP A 236 -0.26 -0.04 2.13
CA ASP A 236 0.25 1.34 2.12
C ASP A 236 0.94 1.70 0.77
N LEU A 237 0.43 1.17 -0.36
CA LEU A 237 0.91 1.52 -1.70
C LEU A 237 0.26 2.81 -2.19
N ILE A 238 1.07 3.80 -2.51
CA ILE A 238 0.61 5.13 -2.92
C ILE A 238 1.57 5.76 -3.93
N ASN A 239 1.06 6.64 -4.81
CA ASN A 239 1.92 7.55 -5.56
C ASN A 239 2.25 8.76 -4.68
N SER A 240 3.37 8.70 -3.94
CA SER A 240 3.76 9.74 -2.97
C SER A 240 4.06 11.07 -3.66
N ARG A 241 4.57 11.04 -4.91
CA ARG A 241 4.89 12.22 -5.72
C ARG A 241 3.73 13.18 -5.98
N ILE A 242 2.48 12.74 -5.86
CA ILE A 242 1.31 13.63 -5.95
C ILE A 242 1.24 14.60 -4.76
N HIS A 243 1.74 14.17 -3.60
CA HIS A 243 1.58 14.84 -2.32
C HIS A 243 2.87 15.52 -1.85
N VAL A 244 4.02 14.90 -2.09
CA VAL A 244 5.33 15.38 -1.65
C VAL A 244 6.33 15.30 -2.78
N ASP A 245 7.36 16.14 -2.73
CA ASP A 245 8.47 16.06 -3.67
C ASP A 245 9.48 15.08 -3.06
N ASP A 246 9.53 13.87 -3.62
CA ASP A 246 10.23 12.73 -3.04
C ASP A 246 11.22 12.10 -4.04
N SER A 247 12.11 11.28 -3.52
CA SER A 247 13.13 10.58 -4.30
C SER A 247 12.52 9.40 -5.10
N ASP A 248 13.36 8.66 -5.79
CA ASP A 248 12.92 7.48 -6.55
C ASP A 248 12.60 6.28 -5.67
N PHE A 249 13.13 6.28 -4.45
CA PHE A 249 13.04 5.21 -3.48
C PHE A 249 12.86 5.77 -2.08
N ALA A 250 12.29 4.97 -1.19
CA ALA A 250 12.24 5.34 0.23
C ALA A 250 13.58 5.14 0.92
N PHE A 251 14.35 4.16 0.48
CA PHE A 251 15.61 3.80 1.11
C PHE A 251 16.75 4.70 0.69
N ASP A 252 17.52 5.18 1.68
CA ASP A 252 18.64 6.12 1.48
C ASP A 252 19.72 5.56 0.55
N LYS A 253 19.95 4.23 0.60
CA LYS A 253 20.90 3.54 -0.28
C LYS A 253 20.27 3.09 -1.61
N GLY A 254 18.98 3.37 -1.83
CA GLY A 254 18.26 2.94 -3.02
C GLY A 254 18.23 1.43 -3.20
N LEU A 255 18.58 0.96 -4.41
CA LEU A 255 18.54 -0.47 -4.75
C LEU A 255 19.66 -1.27 -4.08
N PHE A 256 20.86 -0.71 -3.94
CA PHE A 256 22.07 -1.49 -3.66
C PHE A 256 22.86 -0.92 -2.49
N THR A 257 23.42 -1.79 -1.65
CA THR A 257 24.17 -1.30 -0.48
C THR A 257 25.52 -0.67 -0.83
N ASP A 258 26.05 -0.94 -2.03
CA ASP A 258 27.34 -0.49 -2.54
C ASP A 258 27.21 0.70 -3.51
N ASP A 259 26.03 1.31 -3.61
CA ASP A 259 25.70 2.39 -4.56
C ASP A 259 25.96 2.00 -6.03
N PHE A 260 25.81 0.71 -6.38
CA PHE A 260 25.87 0.29 -7.77
C PHE A 260 24.84 1.04 -8.63
N LYS A 261 25.29 1.46 -9.82
CA LYS A 261 24.45 2.12 -10.84
C LYS A 261 24.87 1.62 -12.20
N SER A 262 23.90 1.21 -13.02
CA SER A 262 24.12 0.93 -14.44
C SER A 262 24.65 2.17 -15.17
N GLU A 263 25.25 1.98 -16.35
CA GLU A 263 25.71 3.10 -17.17
C GLU A 263 24.57 4.03 -17.61
N ASN A 264 23.36 3.49 -17.79
CA ASN A 264 22.17 4.28 -18.09
C ASN A 264 21.70 5.08 -16.88
N PHE A 265 21.66 4.48 -15.69
CA PHE A 265 21.34 5.19 -14.46
C PHE A 265 22.34 6.34 -14.21
N LYS A 266 23.64 6.13 -14.39
CA LYS A 266 24.63 7.22 -14.25
C LYS A 266 24.36 8.43 -15.17
N LYS A 267 23.75 8.22 -16.33
CA LYS A 267 23.42 9.28 -17.31
C LYS A 267 22.07 9.94 -17.03
N SER A 268 21.05 9.15 -16.73
CA SER A 268 19.68 9.63 -16.53
C SER A 268 19.43 10.13 -15.10
N ASN A 269 20.29 9.73 -14.15
CA ASN A 269 20.07 9.85 -12.71
C ASN A 269 18.79 9.14 -12.22
N HIS A 270 18.30 8.17 -12.99
CA HIS A 270 17.15 7.33 -12.64
C HIS A 270 17.42 5.84 -12.92
N PRO A 271 17.00 4.93 -12.03
CA PRO A 271 17.08 3.48 -12.25
C PRO A 271 16.36 3.04 -13.53
N CYS A 272 16.96 2.09 -14.24
CA CYS A 272 16.39 1.50 -15.45
C CYS A 272 16.32 -0.04 -15.36
N LYS A 273 15.92 -0.69 -16.45
CA LYS A 273 15.79 -2.16 -16.53
C LYS A 273 17.04 -2.87 -16.02
N GLU A 274 18.22 -2.43 -16.44
CA GLU A 274 19.51 -3.05 -16.11
C GLU A 274 19.75 -3.09 -14.59
N ASP A 275 19.40 -2.02 -13.87
CA ASP A 275 19.52 -1.97 -12.41
C ASP A 275 18.57 -2.97 -11.74
N PHE A 276 17.34 -3.14 -12.23
CA PHE A 276 16.44 -4.15 -11.69
C PHE A 276 16.86 -5.58 -12.06
N ILE A 277 17.44 -5.80 -13.23
CA ILE A 277 18.03 -7.11 -13.57
C ILE A 277 19.17 -7.45 -12.61
N GLU A 278 20.05 -6.48 -12.32
CA GLU A 278 21.13 -6.63 -11.35
C GLU A 278 20.60 -6.88 -9.94
N LEU A 279 19.60 -6.13 -9.48
CA LEU A 279 18.93 -6.39 -8.20
C LEU A 279 18.44 -7.83 -8.12
N GLY A 280 17.75 -8.31 -9.17
CA GLY A 280 17.27 -9.68 -9.23
C GLY A 280 18.39 -10.70 -9.05
N LYS A 281 19.53 -10.51 -9.72
CA LYS A 281 20.71 -11.38 -9.57
C LYS A 281 21.21 -11.39 -8.13
N ARG A 282 21.37 -10.22 -7.50
CA ARG A 282 21.90 -10.08 -6.14
C ARG A 282 20.98 -10.67 -5.07
N ILE A 283 19.67 -10.60 -5.26
CA ILE A 283 18.70 -11.23 -4.36
C ILE A 283 18.41 -12.71 -4.69
N GLY A 284 19.16 -13.32 -5.61
CA GLY A 284 19.13 -14.76 -5.88
C GLY A 284 18.14 -15.21 -6.96
N LEU A 285 17.55 -14.30 -7.74
CA LEU A 285 16.75 -14.63 -8.91
C LEU A 285 17.63 -15.01 -10.10
N LYS A 286 17.18 -16.03 -10.86
CA LYS A 286 17.79 -16.35 -12.15
C LYS A 286 17.46 -15.25 -13.15
N GLU A 287 18.44 -14.84 -13.95
CA GLU A 287 18.29 -13.77 -14.95
C GLU A 287 17.06 -13.96 -15.87
N ASN A 288 16.89 -15.16 -16.43
CA ASN A 288 15.72 -15.48 -17.27
C ASN A 288 14.37 -15.36 -16.55
N ARG A 289 14.35 -15.51 -15.22
CA ARG A 289 13.15 -15.32 -14.38
C ARG A 289 12.96 -13.84 -14.09
N THR A 290 14.03 -13.12 -13.75
CA THR A 290 13.99 -11.67 -13.52
C THR A 290 13.46 -10.93 -14.75
N GLU A 291 13.92 -11.30 -15.96
CA GLU A 291 13.42 -10.74 -17.22
C GLU A 291 11.91 -10.97 -17.40
N LYS A 292 11.42 -12.17 -17.07
CA LYS A 292 9.98 -12.47 -17.13
C LYS A 292 9.18 -11.68 -16.10
N LEU A 293 9.72 -11.47 -14.91
CA LEU A 293 9.06 -10.72 -13.83
C LEU A 293 8.98 -9.22 -14.14
N ILE A 294 10.01 -8.65 -14.76
CA ILE A 294 10.03 -7.22 -15.09
C ILE A 294 9.23 -6.88 -16.35
N GLN A 295 9.06 -7.83 -17.28
CA GLN A 295 8.42 -7.60 -18.58
C GLN A 295 7.07 -6.87 -18.51
N PRO A 296 6.11 -7.24 -17.61
CA PRO A 296 4.83 -6.53 -17.52
C PRO A 296 4.95 -5.05 -17.16
N PHE A 297 6.04 -4.64 -16.50
CA PHE A 297 6.32 -3.25 -16.08
C PHE A 297 6.92 -2.41 -17.21
N LEU A 298 7.53 -3.05 -18.20
CA LEU A 298 8.09 -2.40 -19.40
C LEU A 298 7.01 -2.12 -20.44
N GLU A 299 5.88 -2.81 -20.40
CA GLU A 299 4.80 -2.68 -21.37
C GLU A 299 3.81 -1.57 -20.99
N LYS A 300 3.13 -1.00 -21.99
CA LYS A 300 2.02 -0.09 -21.71
C LYS A 300 0.83 -0.95 -21.30
N GLN A 301 0.26 -0.67 -20.14
CA GLN A 301 -0.87 -1.43 -19.59
C GLN A 301 -2.18 -0.64 -19.76
N PRO A 302 -3.06 -0.94 -20.76
CA PRO A 302 -4.30 -0.18 -20.97
C PRO A 302 -5.24 -0.21 -19.76
N ARG A 303 -5.17 -1.30 -18.97
CA ARG A 303 -5.97 -1.45 -17.76
C ARG A 303 -5.61 -0.41 -16.68
N VAL A 304 -4.38 0.12 -16.66
CA VAL A 304 -3.99 1.24 -15.77
C VAL A 304 -4.79 2.48 -16.12
N GLU A 305 -4.88 2.84 -17.40
CA GLU A 305 -5.65 4.01 -17.87
C GLU A 305 -7.14 3.86 -17.56
N ILE A 306 -7.68 2.64 -17.73
CA ILE A 306 -9.07 2.33 -17.36
C ILE A 306 -9.30 2.55 -15.86
N LEU A 307 -8.49 1.94 -14.98
CA LEU A 307 -8.65 2.11 -13.53
C LEU A 307 -8.46 3.56 -13.10
N LEU A 308 -7.48 4.26 -13.69
CA LEU A 308 -7.26 5.68 -13.44
C LEU A 308 -8.49 6.52 -13.80
N SER A 309 -9.09 6.30 -14.97
CA SER A 309 -10.31 7.02 -15.39
C SER A 309 -11.49 6.80 -14.45
N ARG A 310 -11.60 5.59 -13.89
CA ARG A 310 -12.65 5.17 -12.95
C ARG A 310 -12.37 5.53 -11.49
N SER A 311 -11.15 5.98 -11.18
CA SER A 311 -10.74 6.34 -9.82
C SER A 311 -11.49 7.56 -9.27
N PHE A 312 -11.43 7.69 -7.94
CA PHE A 312 -11.99 8.81 -7.18
C PHE A 312 -11.07 10.04 -7.12
N LEU A 313 -9.94 10.02 -7.83
CA LEU A 313 -9.12 11.22 -8.02
C LEU A 313 -9.90 12.26 -8.83
N ASN A 314 -9.68 13.53 -8.56
CA ASN A 314 -10.14 14.61 -9.43
C ASN A 314 -9.34 14.64 -10.74
N ASP A 315 -9.81 15.38 -11.74
CA ASP A 315 -9.19 15.37 -13.07
C ASP A 315 -7.72 15.83 -13.06
N ALA A 316 -7.37 16.79 -12.19
CA ALA A 316 -5.99 17.24 -12.03
C ALA A 316 -5.12 16.13 -11.42
N GLY A 317 -5.64 15.40 -10.42
CA GLY A 317 -5.01 14.23 -9.81
C GLY A 317 -4.82 13.10 -10.81
N LYS A 318 -5.82 12.83 -11.65
CA LYS A 318 -5.73 11.82 -12.71
C LYS A 318 -4.63 12.15 -13.73
N ARG A 319 -4.59 13.39 -14.23
CA ARG A 319 -3.54 13.85 -15.14
C ARG A 319 -2.14 13.75 -14.52
N ALA A 320 -2.00 14.19 -13.27
CA ALA A 320 -0.73 14.12 -12.55
C ALA A 320 -0.27 12.66 -12.35
N TYR A 321 -1.18 11.77 -11.93
CA TYR A 321 -0.89 10.35 -11.75
C TYR A 321 -0.41 9.71 -13.05
N GLN A 322 -1.12 9.93 -14.16
CA GLN A 322 -0.74 9.41 -15.48
C GLN A 322 0.63 9.91 -15.92
N PHE A 323 0.89 11.21 -15.75
CA PHE A 323 2.16 11.83 -16.14
C PHE A 323 3.34 11.24 -15.34
N ILE A 324 3.18 11.11 -14.02
CA ILE A 324 4.22 10.55 -13.14
C ILE A 324 4.48 9.08 -13.50
N TYR A 325 3.44 8.27 -13.67
CA TYR A 325 3.55 6.86 -14.08
C TYR A 325 4.27 6.70 -15.43
N ASN A 326 3.88 7.48 -16.44
CA ASN A 326 4.51 7.43 -17.77
C ASN A 326 5.98 7.87 -17.70
N THR A 327 6.29 8.91 -16.94
CA THR A 327 7.67 9.37 -16.73
C THR A 327 8.54 8.26 -16.13
N LYS A 328 8.06 7.57 -15.08
CA LYS A 328 8.77 6.45 -14.47
C LYS A 328 8.94 5.27 -15.40
N ARG A 329 7.92 4.94 -16.18
CA ARG A 329 8.00 3.90 -17.19
C ARG A 329 9.05 4.22 -18.25
N ASN A 330 9.17 5.48 -18.67
CA ASN A 330 10.19 5.88 -19.63
C ASN A 330 11.61 5.71 -19.07
N PHE A 331 11.83 6.02 -17.79
CA PHE A 331 13.12 5.73 -17.14
C PHE A 331 13.39 4.23 -17.05
N LEU A 332 12.37 3.42 -16.76
CA LEU A 332 12.52 1.96 -16.66
C LEU A 332 12.91 1.31 -18.00
N ILE A 333 12.46 1.88 -19.13
CA ILE A 333 12.69 1.34 -20.49
C ILE A 333 13.99 1.87 -21.12
N ALA A 334 14.50 3.01 -20.64
CA ALA A 334 15.68 3.67 -21.20
C ALA A 334 16.95 2.83 -21.02
#